data_AF-A0A1I2VUI3-F1
#
_entry.id   AF-A0A1I2VUI3-F1
#
_cell.length_a   1.000
_cell.length_b   1.000
_cell.length_c   1.000
_cell.angle_alpha   90.00
_cell.angle_beta   90.00
_cell.angle_gamma   90.00
#
_symmetry.space_group_name_H-M   'P 1'
#
loop_
_entity.id
_entity.type
_entity.pdbx_description
1 polymer ?
#
loop_
_entity_poly.entity_id
_entity_poly.type
_entity_poly.pdbx_seq_one_letter_code
_entity_poly.pdbx_strand_id
1 'polypeptide(L)'
;MLPAYLVSADISGTGCKIGQGYVYTEYLGSAPAYTGTAPIKYYKSNGAKIPIYWGNGHNQYQGYRCGYINSYPASSYYDYDTKTNVPIPAENEFSYLGEQCVISPYLGGPPISTDSYVSYSYMKTSKCSTDQTPVPLDDYVWVVIVGIGALSTFFIRNRLMCPEV
;
A
#
# COMPACT_ATOMS: atom_id res chain seq x y z
N MET A 1 28.98 -7.35 14.65
CA MET A 1 27.72 -6.61 14.49
C MET A 1 26.74 -7.53 13.78
N LEU A 2 25.78 -8.09 14.51
CA LEU A 2 24.74 -8.96 13.95
C LEU A 2 23.65 -8.09 13.31
N PRO A 3 23.07 -8.47 12.16
CA PRO A 3 21.96 -7.75 11.57
C PRO A 3 20.74 -7.91 12.47
N ALA A 4 20.10 -6.79 12.82
CA ALA A 4 18.81 -6.81 13.50
C ALA A 4 17.76 -7.37 12.54
N TYR A 5 17.38 -8.63 12.75
CA TYR A 5 16.22 -9.23 12.13
C TYR A 5 14.99 -8.43 12.59
N LEU A 6 14.47 -7.55 11.75
CA LEU A 6 13.16 -6.94 11.93
C LEU A 6 12.12 -8.04 11.77
N VAL A 7 11.78 -8.70 12.87
CA VAL A 7 10.59 -9.54 12.95
C VAL A 7 9.39 -8.60 12.79
N SER A 8 8.86 -8.46 11.57
CA SER A 8 7.58 -7.78 11.34
C SER A 8 6.49 -8.63 11.96
N ALA A 9 6.08 -8.35 13.20
CA ALA A 9 4.92 -8.99 13.81
C ALA A 9 3.63 -8.52 13.12
N ASP A 10 2.65 -9.40 13.00
CA ASP A 10 1.30 -9.07 12.51
C ASP A 10 0.71 -7.96 13.39
N ILE A 11 0.42 -6.80 12.79
CA ILE A 11 -0.17 -5.66 13.50
C ILE A 11 -1.67 -5.67 13.24
N SER A 12 -2.47 -5.63 14.30
CA SER A 12 -3.92 -5.55 14.21
C SER A 12 -4.50 -4.49 15.15
N GLY A 13 -5.71 -4.03 14.83
CA GLY A 13 -6.37 -3.00 15.61
C GLY A 13 -7.74 -2.64 15.07
N THR A 14 -8.26 -1.51 15.53
CA THR A 14 -9.50 -0.93 15.01
C THR A 14 -9.29 0.52 14.64
N GLY A 15 -10.02 0.99 13.64
CA GLY A 15 -9.83 2.33 13.09
C GLY A 15 -11.06 2.85 12.37
N CYS A 16 -10.93 4.09 11.90
CA CYS A 16 -11.92 4.74 11.05
C CYS A 16 -11.42 4.75 9.61
N LYS A 17 -12.02 3.92 8.76
CA LYS A 17 -11.77 3.92 7.32
C LYS A 17 -12.49 5.12 6.72
N ILE A 18 -11.75 5.99 6.03
CA ILE A 18 -12.31 7.14 5.32
C ILE A 18 -12.05 6.97 3.82
N GLY A 19 -13.14 6.79 3.06
CA GLY A 19 -13.12 6.60 1.62
C GLY A 19 -12.35 5.34 1.23
N GLN A 20 -11.51 5.47 0.19
CA GLN A 20 -10.67 4.39 -0.34
C GLN A 20 -9.18 4.55 0.04
N GLY A 21 -8.80 5.61 0.75
CA GLY A 21 -7.37 5.90 0.94
C GLY A 21 -6.76 5.24 2.17
N TYR A 22 -7.38 5.43 3.33
CA TYR A 22 -6.72 5.26 4.62
C TYR A 22 -7.65 4.78 5.72
N VAL A 23 -7.07 4.10 6.70
CA VAL A 23 -7.67 3.83 8.01
C VAL A 23 -6.96 4.66 9.07
N TYR A 24 -7.69 5.54 9.74
CA TYR A 24 -7.19 6.35 10.86
C TYR A 24 -7.24 5.52 12.14
N THR A 25 -6.16 5.55 12.92
CA THR A 25 -5.94 4.61 14.04
C THR A 25 -5.79 5.30 15.40
N GLU A 26 -5.50 6.59 15.41
CA GLU A 26 -5.36 7.38 16.65
C GLU A 26 -6.74 7.72 17.23
N TYR A 27 -7.21 6.90 18.18
CA TYR A 27 -8.51 7.05 18.82
C TYR A 27 -8.52 8.21 19.82
N LEU A 28 -9.52 9.07 19.71
CA LEU A 28 -9.72 10.23 20.58
C LEU A 28 -10.76 9.98 21.69
N GLY A 29 -11.66 9.03 21.49
CA GLY A 29 -12.76 8.75 22.41
C GLY A 29 -14.07 8.45 21.69
N SER A 30 -15.13 8.26 22.48
CA SER A 30 -16.49 8.01 21.99
C SER A 30 -17.41 9.11 22.51
N ALA A 31 -18.35 9.57 21.68
CA ALA A 31 -19.43 10.46 22.11
C ALA A 31 -20.80 9.78 21.87
N PRO A 32 -21.83 10.10 22.67
CA PRO A 32 -23.17 9.60 22.41
C PRO A 32 -23.65 10.04 21.02
N ALA A 33 -24.29 9.15 20.28
CA ALA A 33 -24.94 9.54 19.04
C ALA A 33 -26.15 10.42 19.34
N TYR A 34 -26.35 11.48 18.55
CA TYR A 34 -27.49 12.40 18.68
C TYR A 34 -28.86 11.70 18.54
N THR A 35 -28.90 10.50 17.96
CA THR A 35 -30.12 9.76 17.62
C THR A 35 -30.32 8.45 18.42
N GLY A 36 -29.64 8.26 19.56
CA GLY A 36 -29.84 7.08 20.42
C GLY A 36 -29.27 5.76 19.86
N THR A 37 -28.47 5.84 18.81
CA THR A 37 -27.71 4.72 18.25
C THR A 37 -26.39 4.53 19.00
N ALA A 38 -25.63 3.48 18.65
CA ALA A 38 -24.33 3.18 19.25
C ALA A 38 -23.37 4.40 19.20
N PRO A 39 -22.39 4.50 20.12
CA PRO A 39 -21.58 5.70 20.28
C PRO A 39 -20.72 5.98 19.04
N ILE A 40 -20.62 7.26 18.67
CA ILE A 40 -19.76 7.72 17.59
C ILE A 40 -18.31 7.67 18.06
N LYS A 41 -17.46 6.96 17.33
CA LYS A 41 -16.03 6.84 17.62
C LYS A 41 -15.25 7.93 16.90
N TYR A 42 -14.49 8.71 17.67
CA TYR A 42 -13.68 9.80 17.16
C TYR A 42 -12.24 9.34 16.96
N TYR A 43 -11.69 9.68 15.81
CA TYR A 43 -10.30 9.47 15.45
C TYR A 43 -9.65 10.79 15.05
N LYS A 44 -8.34 10.92 15.28
CA LYS A 44 -7.64 12.17 14.99
C LYS A 44 -7.40 12.34 13.51
N SER A 45 -7.87 13.44 12.94
CA SER A 45 -7.77 13.72 11.50
C SER A 45 -6.34 13.92 11.00
N ASN A 46 -5.44 14.41 11.85
CA ASN A 46 -4.00 14.55 11.55
C ASN A 46 -3.16 13.49 12.27
N GLY A 47 -3.80 12.43 12.75
CA GLY A 47 -3.15 11.36 13.49
C GLY A 47 -2.57 10.26 12.62
N ALA A 48 -2.10 9.20 13.28
CA ALA A 48 -1.60 8.01 12.61
C ALA A 48 -2.68 7.37 11.71
N LYS A 49 -2.32 7.13 10.45
CA LYS A 49 -3.18 6.52 9.44
C LYS A 49 -2.42 5.47 8.63
N ILE A 50 -3.10 4.41 8.25
CA ILE A 50 -2.54 3.30 7.48
C ILE A 50 -3.15 3.32 6.08
N PRO A 51 -2.35 3.26 5.00
CA PRO A 51 -2.86 3.23 3.64
C PRO A 51 -3.50 1.88 3.30
N ILE A 52 -4.53 1.92 2.45
CA ILE A 52 -5.20 0.72 1.93
C ILE A 52 -4.68 0.43 0.51
N TYR A 53 -4.29 -0.82 0.26
CA TYR A 53 -3.94 -1.31 -1.07
C TYR A 53 -5.08 -2.15 -1.64
N TRP A 54 -5.72 -1.67 -2.71
CA TRP A 54 -6.91 -2.30 -3.28
C TRP A 54 -6.65 -3.34 -4.37
N GLY A 55 -5.40 -3.50 -4.83
CA GLY A 55 -5.02 -4.44 -5.90
C GLY A 55 -5.89 -4.34 -7.16
N ASN A 56 -5.52 -3.49 -8.13
CA ASN A 56 -6.33 -3.33 -9.35
C ASN A 56 -5.95 -4.31 -10.46
N GLY A 57 -6.94 -5.06 -10.99
CA GLY A 57 -7.04 -5.65 -12.34
C GLY A 57 -6.06 -6.76 -12.76
N HIS A 58 -4.79 -6.57 -12.43
CA HIS A 58 -3.69 -7.52 -12.39
C HIS A 58 -2.85 -6.94 -11.28
N ASN A 59 -2.74 -7.58 -10.12
CA ASN A 59 -1.96 -7.05 -9.00
C ASN A 59 -0.61 -6.53 -9.53
N GLN A 60 -0.49 -5.20 -9.71
CA GLN A 60 0.64 -4.56 -10.41
C GLN A 60 1.97 -4.80 -9.69
N TYR A 61 1.89 -5.36 -8.48
CA TYR A 61 3.00 -5.67 -7.59
C TYR A 61 2.98 -7.13 -7.14
N GLN A 62 2.38 -8.02 -7.93
CA GLN A 62 2.49 -9.48 -7.76
C GLN A 62 1.98 -10.00 -6.41
N GLY A 63 1.11 -9.26 -5.72
CA GLY A 63 0.44 -9.72 -4.49
C GLY A 63 0.59 -8.75 -3.32
N TYR A 64 0.87 -9.32 -2.14
CA TYR A 64 0.77 -8.68 -0.84
C TYR A 64 1.76 -7.52 -0.67
N ARG A 65 1.28 -6.37 -0.20
CA ARG A 65 2.11 -5.20 0.12
C ARG A 65 2.28 -5.03 1.63
N CYS A 66 3.51 -5.21 2.08
CA CYS A 66 3.90 -4.95 3.46
C CYS A 66 3.76 -3.47 3.82
N GLY A 67 3.17 -3.18 4.98
CA GLY A 67 2.93 -1.82 5.46
C GLY A 67 1.61 -1.19 4.98
N TYR A 68 0.86 -1.92 4.15
CA TYR A 68 -0.47 -1.54 3.70
C TYR A 68 -1.51 -2.51 4.26
N ILE A 69 -2.73 -2.04 4.43
CA ILE A 69 -3.89 -2.92 4.62
C ILE A 69 -4.29 -3.41 3.23
N ASN A 70 -4.11 -4.69 2.96
CA ASN A 70 -4.38 -5.29 1.65
C ASN A 70 -5.86 -5.69 1.54
N SER A 71 -6.51 -5.31 0.45
CA SER A 71 -7.91 -5.66 0.17
C SER A 71 -8.12 -5.80 -1.33
N TYR A 72 -8.03 -7.01 -1.86
CA TYR A 72 -8.18 -7.31 -3.27
C TYR A 72 -8.82 -8.69 -3.52
N PRO A 73 -9.60 -8.86 -4.60
CA PRO A 73 -10.16 -10.16 -4.97
C PRO A 73 -9.08 -11.14 -5.45
N ALA A 74 -9.44 -12.43 -5.55
CA ALA A 74 -8.55 -13.43 -6.12
C ALA A 74 -8.24 -13.11 -7.60
N SER A 75 -7.00 -13.36 -8.02
CA SER A 75 -6.52 -13.06 -9.37
C SER A 75 -5.43 -14.05 -9.77
N SER A 76 -4.79 -13.84 -10.91
CA SER A 76 -3.62 -14.59 -11.36
C SER A 76 -2.75 -13.72 -12.28
N TYR A 77 -1.47 -14.07 -12.38
CA TYR A 77 -0.57 -13.52 -13.39
C TYR A 77 0.06 -14.64 -14.21
N TYR A 78 0.40 -14.36 -15.45
CA TYR A 78 1.12 -15.29 -16.31
C TYR A 78 2.62 -15.12 -16.06
N ASP A 79 3.27 -16.19 -15.61
CA ASP A 79 4.71 -16.26 -15.46
C ASP A 79 5.32 -16.77 -16.78
N TYR A 80 6.13 -15.93 -17.42
CA TYR A 80 6.74 -16.24 -18.71
C TYR A 80 7.90 -17.24 -18.60
N ASP A 81 8.57 -17.30 -17.45
CA ASP A 81 9.71 -18.20 -17.22
C ASP A 81 9.23 -19.63 -17.05
N THR A 82 8.18 -19.81 -16.25
CA THR A 82 7.57 -21.13 -16.02
C THR A 82 6.48 -21.47 -17.03
N LYS A 83 6.02 -20.49 -17.83
CA LYS A 83 4.90 -20.60 -18.78
C LYS A 83 3.61 -21.08 -18.12
N THR A 84 3.36 -20.63 -16.89
CA THR A 84 2.18 -21.03 -16.10
C THR A 84 1.45 -19.82 -15.55
N ASN A 85 0.13 -19.94 -15.38
CA ASN A 85 -0.63 -18.99 -14.59
C ASN A 85 -0.40 -19.24 -13.09
N VAL A 86 0.19 -18.27 -12.40
CA VAL A 86 0.38 -18.31 -10.96
C VAL A 86 -0.84 -17.67 -10.28
N PRO A 87 -1.56 -18.40 -9.43
CA PRO A 87 -2.73 -17.86 -8.74
C PRO A 87 -2.29 -16.90 -7.62
N ILE A 88 -3.05 -15.81 -7.48
CA ILE A 88 -2.95 -14.89 -6.34
C ILE A 88 -4.25 -15.03 -5.51
N PRO A 89 -4.17 -15.53 -4.27
CA PRO A 89 -5.35 -15.66 -3.41
C PRO A 89 -5.93 -14.28 -3.07
N ALA A 90 -7.24 -14.22 -2.87
CA ALA A 90 -7.90 -13.00 -2.38
C ALA A 90 -7.36 -12.62 -1.00
N GLU A 91 -7.24 -11.33 -0.73
CA GLU A 91 -6.91 -10.82 0.59
C GLU A 91 -7.91 -9.76 1.00
N ASN A 92 -8.33 -9.82 2.26
CA ASN A 92 -9.11 -8.78 2.87
C ASN A 92 -8.66 -8.61 4.32
N GLU A 93 -7.84 -7.60 4.57
CA GLU A 93 -7.22 -7.39 5.88
C GLU A 93 -7.97 -6.37 6.75
N PHE A 94 -9.13 -5.89 6.31
CA PHE A 94 -10.04 -5.15 7.17
C PHE A 94 -11.43 -5.75 7.14
N SER A 95 -12.18 -5.55 8.22
CA SER A 95 -13.56 -5.99 8.34
C SER A 95 -14.41 -4.89 8.93
N TYR A 96 -15.56 -4.67 8.31
CA TYR A 96 -16.52 -3.66 8.73
C TYR A 96 -17.14 -4.01 10.09
N LEU A 97 -17.19 -3.03 10.99
CA LEU A 97 -17.75 -3.15 12.33
C LEU A 97 -18.92 -2.18 12.60
N GLY A 98 -19.14 -1.16 11.76
CA GLY A 98 -20.25 -0.21 11.88
C GLY A 98 -20.04 1.11 11.11
N GLU A 99 -21.07 1.93 10.95
CA GLU A 99 -21.03 3.23 10.22
C GLU A 99 -20.62 4.42 11.10
N GLN A 100 -20.29 4.19 12.37
CA GLN A 100 -20.25 5.24 13.37
C GLN A 100 -18.82 5.66 13.72
N CYS A 101 -18.05 6.02 12.70
CA CYS A 101 -16.72 6.60 12.90
C CYS A 101 -16.58 7.97 12.23
N VAL A 102 -15.86 8.86 12.90
CA VAL A 102 -15.57 10.20 12.39
C VAL A 102 -14.11 10.55 12.64
N ILE A 103 -13.54 11.35 11.73
CA ILE A 103 -12.26 12.00 11.95
C ILE A 103 -12.45 13.46 12.35
N SER A 104 -11.73 13.91 13.39
CA SER A 104 -11.82 15.26 13.95
C SER A 104 -10.48 15.68 14.55
N PRO A 105 -10.17 16.99 14.69
CA PRO A 105 -8.93 17.43 15.35
C PRO A 105 -8.88 17.06 16.85
N TYR A 106 -10.02 16.97 17.54
CA TYR A 106 -10.13 16.62 18.97
C TYR A 106 -11.50 15.98 19.28
N LEU A 107 -11.64 15.36 20.45
CA LEU A 107 -12.87 14.68 20.87
C LEU A 107 -14.04 15.69 20.96
N GLY A 108 -15.15 15.40 20.27
CA GLY A 108 -16.33 16.27 20.24
C GLY A 108 -16.19 17.50 19.34
N GLY A 109 -15.08 17.67 18.64
CA GLY A 109 -14.92 18.71 17.62
C GLY A 109 -15.77 18.44 16.37
N PRO A 110 -15.86 19.42 15.44
CA PRO A 110 -16.58 19.23 14.19
C PRO A 110 -15.96 18.06 13.39
N PRO A 111 -16.79 17.17 12.81
CA PRO A 111 -16.29 16.09 11.98
C PRO A 111 -15.73 16.65 10.66
N ILE A 112 -14.51 16.26 10.32
CA ILE A 112 -13.90 16.55 9.01
C ILE A 112 -14.44 15.57 7.96
N SER A 113 -14.61 14.30 8.35
CA SER A 113 -15.19 13.27 7.51
C SER A 113 -15.74 12.13 8.37
N THR A 114 -16.66 11.36 7.81
CA THR A 114 -17.38 10.27 8.47
C THR A 114 -17.52 9.11 7.49
N ASP A 115 -17.29 7.88 7.96
CA ASP A 115 -17.42 6.68 7.13
C ASP A 115 -17.49 5.45 8.06
N SER A 116 -16.61 4.46 7.92
CA SER A 116 -16.81 3.13 8.48
C SER A 116 -15.82 2.80 9.58
N TYR A 117 -16.34 2.37 10.72
CA TYR A 117 -15.56 1.73 11.78
C TYR A 117 -15.17 0.33 11.33
N VAL A 118 -13.87 0.04 11.35
CA VAL A 118 -13.33 -1.23 10.87
C VAL A 118 -12.35 -1.84 11.88
N SER A 119 -12.26 -3.16 11.88
CA SER A 119 -11.05 -3.86 12.36
C SER A 119 -10.08 -3.97 11.19
N TYR A 120 -8.79 -3.93 11.47
CA TYR A 120 -7.75 -4.12 10.48
C TYR A 120 -6.64 -5.02 11.01
N SER A 121 -5.94 -5.65 10.08
CA SER A 121 -4.67 -6.34 10.27
C SER A 121 -3.74 -5.95 9.13
N TYR A 122 -2.43 -5.94 9.34
CA TYR A 122 -1.45 -5.73 8.28
C TYR A 122 -0.07 -6.23 8.73
N MET A 123 0.89 -6.27 7.81
CA MET A 123 2.24 -6.81 8.02
C MET A 123 2.24 -8.29 8.43
N LYS A 124 1.45 -9.12 7.75
CA LYS A 124 1.45 -10.57 7.96
C LYS A 124 2.86 -11.13 7.80
N THR A 125 3.46 -11.61 8.89
CA THR A 125 4.76 -12.30 8.97
C THR A 125 4.97 -13.31 7.85
N SER A 126 3.96 -14.14 7.59
CA SER A 126 3.95 -15.17 6.54
C SER A 126 4.13 -14.63 5.11
N LYS A 127 3.94 -13.31 4.90
CA LYS A 127 4.00 -12.65 3.61
C LYS A 127 5.03 -11.52 3.54
N CYS A 128 5.47 -11.03 4.71
CA CYS A 128 6.43 -9.94 4.85
C CYS A 128 7.85 -10.40 5.22
N SER A 129 8.17 -11.68 5.04
CA SER A 129 9.55 -12.13 5.20
C SER A 129 10.44 -11.41 4.19
N THR A 130 11.66 -11.09 4.61
CA THR A 130 12.70 -10.29 3.90
C THR A 130 13.14 -10.83 2.54
N ASP A 131 12.55 -11.92 2.05
CA ASP A 131 12.75 -12.43 0.70
C ASP A 131 11.78 -11.78 -0.29
N GLN A 132 11.68 -10.44 -0.27
CA GLN A 132 11.27 -9.76 -1.49
C GLN A 132 12.35 -10.03 -2.52
N THR A 133 12.07 -11.05 -3.35
CA THR A 133 12.78 -11.30 -4.60
C THR A 133 13.03 -9.95 -5.27
N PRO A 134 14.28 -9.66 -5.68
CA PRO A 134 14.58 -8.42 -6.37
C PRO A 134 13.59 -8.30 -7.52
N VAL A 135 12.88 -7.18 -7.57
CA VAL A 135 12.09 -6.75 -8.73
C VAL A 135 12.87 -7.18 -9.97
N PRO A 136 12.26 -7.94 -10.91
CA PRO A 136 13.01 -8.42 -12.05
C PRO A 136 13.65 -7.21 -12.72
N LEU A 137 14.98 -7.17 -12.76
CA LEU A 137 15.74 -6.10 -13.43
C LEU A 137 15.24 -5.89 -14.88
N ASP A 138 14.56 -6.89 -15.44
CA ASP A 138 13.97 -6.93 -16.76
C ASP A 138 12.98 -5.79 -17.04
N ASP A 139 12.20 -5.34 -16.05
CA ASP A 139 11.26 -4.21 -16.22
C ASP A 139 11.95 -2.86 -16.49
N TYR A 140 13.26 -2.76 -16.21
CA TYR A 140 14.07 -1.55 -16.42
C TYR A 140 15.21 -1.74 -17.43
N VAL A 141 15.39 -2.92 -18.02
CA VAL A 141 16.40 -3.19 -19.06
C VAL A 141 16.24 -2.23 -20.24
N TRP A 142 15.00 -1.92 -20.63
CA TRP A 142 14.73 -0.99 -21.72
C TRP A 142 15.24 0.43 -21.43
N VAL A 143 15.17 0.89 -20.17
CA VAL A 143 15.68 2.22 -19.76
C VAL A 143 17.20 2.28 -19.90
N VAL A 144 17.88 1.19 -19.52
CA VAL A 144 19.34 1.09 -19.63
C VAL A 144 19.78 1.06 -21.10
N ILE A 145 19.09 0.29 -21.95
CA ILE A 145 19.38 0.22 -23.39
C ILE A 145 19.19 1.59 -24.05
N VAL A 146 18.09 2.29 -23.76
CA VAL A 146 17.82 3.64 -24.30
C VAL A 146 18.87 4.63 -23.80
N GLY A 147 19.26 4.57 -22.53
CA GLY A 147 20.30 5.41 -21.95
C GLY A 147 21.66 5.24 -22.63
N ILE A 148 22.10 4.00 -22.84
CA ILE A 148 23.36 3.70 -23.52
C ILE A 148 23.29 4.10 -25.01
N GLY A 149 22.16 3.88 -25.68
CA GLY A 149 21.94 4.28 -27.07
C GLY A 149 22.00 5.79 -27.29
N ALA A 150 21.39 6.56 -26.39
CA ALA A 150 21.43 8.03 -26.42
C ALA A 150 22.84 8.57 -26.16
N LEU A 151 23.57 8.00 -25.18
CA LEU A 151 24.94 8.39 -24.88
C LEU A 151 25.89 8.07 -26.05
N SER A 152 25.79 6.88 -26.63
CA SER A 152 26.64 6.47 -27.76
C SER A 152 26.39 7.32 -29.01
N THR A 153 25.15 7.67 -29.34
CA THR A 153 24.86 8.61 -30.44
C THR A 153 25.37 10.02 -30.17
N PHE A 154 25.32 10.50 -28.93
CA PHE A 154 25.91 11.79 -28.55
C PHE A 154 27.44 11.80 -28.70
N PHE A 155 28.13 10.76 -28.25
CA PHE A 155 29.59 10.65 -28.38
C PHE A 155 30.06 10.47 -29.84
N ILE A 156 29.31 9.75 -30.68
CA ILE A 156 29.66 9.59 -32.10
C ILE A 156 29.46 10.90 -32.86
N ARG A 157 28.39 11.66 -32.58
CA ARG A 157 28.17 12.98 -33.20
C ARG A 157 29.28 13.98 -32.88
N ASN A 158 29.77 13.99 -31.64
CA ASN A 158 30.85 14.91 -31.24
C ASN A 158 32.21 14.57 -31.84
N ARG A 159 32.42 13.34 -32.36
CA ARG A 159 33.67 12.98 -33.07
C ARG A 159 33.62 13.23 -34.58
N LEU A 160 32.44 13.25 -35.20
CA LEU A 160 32.28 13.51 -36.65
C LEU A 160 32.23 15.01 -37.00
N MET A 161 32.19 15.92 -36.02
CA MET A 161 32.15 17.37 -36.23
C MET A 161 33.52 18.08 -36.12
N CYS A 162 34.62 17.35 -36.02
CA CYS A 162 35.94 17.89 -36.32
C CYS A 162 36.35 17.44 -37.73
N PRO A 163 36.11 18.24 -38.79
CA PRO A 163 36.89 18.08 -40.01
C PRO A 163 38.35 18.37 -39.65
N GLU A 164 39.23 17.39 -39.88
CA GLU A 164 40.66 17.68 -40.00
C GLU A 164 40.84 18.76 -41.08
N VAL A 165 41.63 19.77 -40.74
CA VAL A 165 42.15 20.79 -41.65
C VAL A 165 43.09 20.16 -42.65
#